data_AF-J9BKB4-F1
#
_entry.id   AF-J9BKB4-F1
#
_cell.length_a   1.000
_cell.length_b   1.000
_cell.length_c   1.000
_cell.angle_alpha   90.00
_cell.angle_beta   90.00
_cell.angle_gamma   90.00
#
_symmetry.space_group_name_H-M   'P 1'
#
loop_
_entity.id
_entity.type
_entity.pdbx_description
1 polymer ?
#
loop_
_entity_poly.entity_id
_entity_poly.type
_entity_poly.pdbx_seq_one_letter_code
_entity_poly.pdbx_strand_id
1 'polypeptide(L)'
;MYLITINENRIFIINIGITWTITYNDTIRYIRKITKNNYTEVNKMPLKLWISREEEAEIPDFKSHEEARKYFKERYGDAFQLSEPFKIDGEQVYSYMYIVDKEKFNEMQKYMEKHNTRLINAGDPETQGFMESYQSILIFEDGRLSITH
;
A
#
# COMPACT_ATOMS: atom_id res chain seq x y z
N MET A 1 -22.40 23.29 6.78
CA MET A 1 -20.99 23.49 6.43
C MET A 1 -20.16 22.87 7.54
N TYR A 2 -19.23 21.98 7.22
CA TYR A 2 -18.44 21.27 8.24
C TYR A 2 -17.02 21.85 8.26
N LEU A 3 -16.54 22.20 9.44
CA LEU A 3 -15.13 22.53 9.63
C LEU A 3 -14.42 21.28 10.16
N ILE A 4 -13.39 20.84 9.46
CA ILE A 4 -12.56 19.70 9.86
C ILE A 4 -11.20 20.24 10.24
N THR A 5 -10.76 19.98 11.47
CA THR A 5 -9.44 20.35 11.97
C THR A 5 -8.71 19.09 12.43
N ILE A 6 -7.46 18.93 12.01
CA ILE A 6 -6.63 17.75 12.27
C ILE A 6 -5.44 18.19 13.12
N ASN A 7 -5.17 17.53 14.24
CA ASN A 7 -3.96 17.73 15.04
C ASN A 7 -3.46 16.37 15.59
N GLU A 8 -2.17 16.07 15.39
CA GLU A 8 -1.35 14.99 15.97
C GLU A 8 -2.12 13.78 16.56
N ASN A 9 -2.90 13.09 15.71
CA ASN A 9 -3.70 11.87 15.98
C ASN A 9 -5.17 12.06 16.37
N ARG A 10 -5.74 13.26 16.29
CA ARG A 10 -7.17 13.51 16.52
C ARG A 10 -7.77 14.42 15.45
N ILE A 11 -8.97 14.07 14.99
CA ILE A 11 -9.78 14.88 14.08
C ILE A 11 -10.97 15.43 14.85
N PHE A 12 -11.13 16.76 14.80
CA PHE A 12 -12.27 17.46 15.35
C PHE A 12 -13.22 17.81 14.21
N ILE A 13 -14.44 17.28 14.27
CA ILE A 13 -15.52 17.64 13.35
C ILE A 13 -16.45 18.58 14.11
N ILE A 14 -16.46 19.85 13.69
CA ILE A 14 -17.32 20.87 14.29
C ILE A 14 -18.55 21.01 13.38
N ASN A 15 -19.67 20.49 13.86
CA ASN A 15 -20.98 20.90 13.39
C ASN A 15 -21.41 22.10 14.25
N ILE A 16 -22.13 23.07 13.68
CA ILE A 16 -22.51 24.31 14.38
C ILE A 16 -23.35 23.91 15.62
N GLY A 17 -22.71 23.81 16.78
CA GLY A 17 -23.31 23.44 18.07
C GLY A 17 -22.94 22.09 18.70
N ILE A 18 -22.20 21.17 18.05
CA ILE A 18 -21.82 19.89 18.67
C ILE A 18 -20.39 19.49 18.29
N THR A 19 -19.53 19.27 19.29
CA THR A 19 -18.16 18.76 19.14
C THR A 19 -18.13 17.28 19.47
N TRP A 20 -17.71 16.43 18.52
CA TRP A 20 -17.47 15.01 18.77
C TRP A 20 -15.96 14.73 18.77
N THR A 21 -15.48 13.93 19.72
CA THR A 21 -14.13 13.37 19.71
C THR A 21 -14.25 11.90 19.30
N ILE A 22 -13.67 11.54 18.16
CA ILE A 22 -13.68 10.17 17.64
C ILE A 22 -12.26 9.62 17.56
N THR A 23 -12.11 8.31 17.72
CA THR A 23 -10.83 7.62 17.56
C THR A 23 -10.50 7.42 16.07
N TYR A 24 -9.23 7.20 15.74
CA TYR A 24 -8.77 7.01 14.36
C TYR A 24 -9.50 5.86 13.64
N ASN A 25 -9.71 4.72 14.31
CA ASN A 25 -10.40 3.57 13.71
C ASN A 25 -11.89 3.82 13.46
N ASP A 26 -12.55 4.57 14.35
CA ASP A 26 -13.94 4.98 14.16
C ASP A 26 -14.09 5.95 12.98
N THR A 27 -13.05 6.75 12.75
CA THR A 27 -12.95 7.69 11.64
C THR A 27 -12.94 6.97 10.29
N ILE A 28 -12.15 5.91 10.13
CA ILE A 28 -12.08 5.12 8.88
C ILE A 28 -13.44 4.50 8.53
N ARG A 29 -14.12 3.95 9.55
CA ARG A 29 -15.45 3.33 9.39
C ARG A 29 -16.52 4.38 9.04
N TYR A 30 -16.46 5.57 9.63
CA TYR A 30 -17.40 6.66 9.35
C TYR A 30 -17.17 7.26 7.95
N ILE A 31 -15.92 7.46 7.54
CA ILE A 31 -15.56 7.86 6.18
C ILE A 31 -16.10 6.84 5.17
N ARG A 32 -15.91 5.53 5.38
CA ARG A 32 -16.48 4.46 4.53
C ARG A 32 -18.01 4.51 4.41
N LYS A 33 -18.71 4.99 5.44
CA LYS A 33 -20.18 5.12 5.43
C LYS A 33 -20.64 6.36 4.67
N ILE A 34 -19.92 7.47 4.78
CA ILE A 34 -20.18 8.70 4.01
C ILE A 34 -19.87 8.48 2.53
N THR A 35 -18.76 7.80 2.23
CA THR A 35 -18.31 7.58 0.87
C THR A 35 -19.29 6.77 0.02
N LYS A 36 -20.07 5.87 0.63
CA LYS A 36 -21.06 5.07 -0.10
C LYS A 36 -22.23 5.87 -0.67
N ASN A 37 -22.46 7.11 -0.19
CA ASN A 37 -23.66 7.88 -0.52
C ASN A 37 -23.44 9.08 -1.46
N ASN A 38 -22.20 9.49 -1.79
CA ASN A 38 -21.95 10.76 -2.52
C ASN A 38 -20.68 10.79 -3.38
N TYR A 39 -20.55 9.96 -4.44
CA TYR A 39 -19.50 10.21 -5.45
C TYR A 39 -20.05 10.31 -6.87
N THR A 40 -20.08 11.54 -7.36
CA THR A 40 -19.56 11.87 -8.70
C THR A 40 -18.03 11.73 -8.66
N GLU A 41 -17.49 11.05 -9.66
CA GLU A 41 -16.08 10.71 -9.84
C GLU A 41 -15.15 11.92 -9.67
N VAL A 42 -14.32 11.89 -8.62
CA VAL A 42 -13.02 12.55 -8.65
C VAL A 42 -12.01 11.44 -8.36
N ASN A 43 -11.32 11.01 -9.41
CA ASN A 43 -10.32 9.94 -9.44
C ASN A 43 -9.18 10.24 -8.45
N LYS A 44 -9.39 9.96 -7.17
CA LYS A 44 -8.34 9.74 -6.17
C LYS A 44 -8.70 8.43 -5.49
N MET A 45 -8.13 7.34 -6.01
CA MET A 45 -8.23 6.03 -5.38
C MET A 45 -7.87 6.19 -3.90
N PRO A 46 -8.72 5.76 -2.96
CA PRO A 46 -8.37 5.80 -1.56
C PRO A 46 -7.12 4.94 -1.37
N LEU A 47 -6.06 5.54 -0.84
CA LEU A 47 -4.81 4.87 -0.45
C LEU A 47 -5.17 3.56 0.23
N LYS A 48 -4.98 2.44 -0.48
CA LYS A 48 -4.96 1.15 0.18
C LYS A 48 -3.61 1.10 0.86
N LEU A 49 -3.68 1.34 2.16
CA LEU A 49 -2.59 1.25 3.12
C LEU A 49 -1.88 -0.09 2.94
N TRP A 50 -0.61 -0.14 3.30
CA TRP A 50 0.19 -1.37 3.35
C TRP A 50 -0.64 -2.53 3.89
N ILE A 51 -0.43 -3.73 3.33
CA ILE A 51 -1.00 -4.96 3.87
C ILE A 51 -0.55 -5.02 5.33
N SER A 52 -1.49 -4.84 6.26
CA SER A 52 -1.19 -4.88 7.68
C SER A 52 -0.96 -6.32 8.14
N ARG A 53 -0.44 -6.51 9.35
CA ARG A 53 -0.28 -7.85 9.93
C ARG A 53 -1.62 -8.56 10.13
N GLU A 54 -2.68 -7.81 10.43
CA GLU A 54 -4.03 -8.34 10.55
C GLU A 54 -4.58 -8.78 9.18
N GLU A 55 -4.36 -7.98 8.13
CA GLU A 55 -4.73 -8.38 6.77
C GLU A 55 -3.90 -9.57 6.27
N GLU A 56 -2.61 -9.64 6.61
CA GLU A 56 -1.74 -10.78 6.29
C GLU A 56 -2.26 -12.07 6.94
N ALA A 57 -2.74 -12.00 8.19
CA ALA A 57 -3.33 -13.15 8.88
C ALA A 57 -4.64 -13.67 8.25
N GLU A 58 -5.30 -12.86 7.43
CA GLU A 58 -6.50 -13.25 6.68
C GLU A 58 -6.18 -13.82 5.28
N ILE A 59 -4.92 -13.79 4.84
CA ILE A 59 -4.51 -14.35 3.55
C ILE A 59 -4.53 -15.88 3.64
N PRO A 60 -5.15 -16.59 2.67
CA PRO A 60 -5.17 -18.05 2.69
C PRO A 60 -3.78 -18.63 2.41
N ASP A 61 -3.54 -19.84 2.90
CA ASP A 61 -2.38 -20.63 2.48
C ASP A 61 -2.50 -21.03 1.00
N PHE A 62 -1.42 -20.88 0.25
CA PHE A 62 -1.34 -21.25 -1.16
C PHE A 62 -0.52 -22.53 -1.33
N LYS A 63 -0.80 -23.28 -2.41
CA LYS A 63 -0.06 -24.51 -2.76
C LYS A 63 1.04 -24.29 -3.80
N SER A 64 1.08 -23.10 -4.38
CA SER A 64 2.04 -22.74 -5.41
C SER A 64 2.19 -21.24 -5.56
N HIS A 65 3.32 -20.83 -6.14
CA HIS A 65 3.55 -19.46 -6.59
C HIS A 65 2.41 -18.92 -7.48
N GLU A 66 1.92 -19.70 -8.45
CA GLU A 66 0.89 -19.24 -9.39
C GLU A 66 -0.46 -18.98 -8.70
N GLU A 67 -0.81 -19.77 -7.70
CA GLU A 67 -2.05 -19.58 -6.93
C GLU A 67 -1.98 -18.28 -6.12
N ALA A 68 -0.87 -18.06 -5.42
CA ALA A 68 -0.63 -16.83 -4.67
C ALA A 68 -0.61 -15.61 -5.62
N ARG A 69 0.15 -15.69 -6.72
CA ARG A 69 0.22 -14.64 -7.74
C ARG A 69 -1.16 -14.27 -8.27
N LYS A 70 -1.99 -15.27 -8.57
CA LYS A 70 -3.37 -15.05 -9.05
C LYS A 70 -4.20 -14.32 -8.00
N TYR A 71 -4.15 -14.75 -6.74
CA TYR A 71 -4.85 -14.09 -5.64
C TYR A 71 -4.46 -12.60 -5.51
N PHE A 72 -3.16 -12.30 -5.49
CA PHE A 72 -2.69 -10.92 -5.40
C PHE A 72 -3.06 -10.11 -6.66
N LYS A 73 -2.95 -10.69 -7.85
CA LYS A 73 -3.32 -9.99 -9.09
C LYS A 73 -4.82 -9.67 -9.14
N GLU A 74 -5.69 -10.58 -8.68
CA GLU A 74 -7.14 -10.34 -8.60
C GLU A 74 -7.47 -9.27 -7.54
N ARG A 75 -6.77 -9.26 -6.41
CA ARG A 75 -7.04 -8.35 -5.28
C ARG A 75 -6.48 -6.94 -5.48
N TYR A 76 -5.34 -6.79 -6.15
CA TYR A 76 -4.59 -5.54 -6.26
C TYR A 76 -4.41 -5.05 -7.71
N GLY A 77 -4.76 -5.85 -8.71
CA GLY A 77 -4.73 -5.46 -10.12
C GLY A 77 -3.34 -5.02 -10.57
N ASP A 78 -3.25 -3.85 -11.17
CA ASP A 78 -1.99 -3.32 -11.74
C ASP A 78 -1.04 -2.71 -10.71
N ALA A 79 -1.49 -2.56 -9.46
CA ALA A 79 -0.62 -2.17 -8.36
C ALA A 79 0.30 -3.32 -7.91
N PHE A 80 -0.02 -4.57 -8.27
CA PHE A 80 0.83 -5.73 -7.99
C PHE A 80 1.68 -6.09 -9.20
N GLN A 81 2.99 -5.86 -9.09
CA GLN A 81 3.94 -5.99 -10.20
C GLN A 81 5.10 -6.90 -9.82
N LEU A 82 5.48 -7.77 -10.76
CA LEU A 82 6.69 -8.59 -10.60
C LEU A 82 7.90 -7.66 -10.73
N SER A 83 8.81 -7.74 -9.78
CA SER A 83 10.14 -7.14 -9.86
C SER A 83 11.09 -8.15 -10.50
N GLU A 84 12.20 -8.48 -9.87
CA GLU A 84 13.14 -9.49 -10.34
C GLU A 84 13.08 -10.74 -9.45
N PRO A 85 12.94 -11.94 -10.04
CA PRO A 85 13.05 -13.19 -9.30
C PRO A 85 14.51 -13.41 -8.88
N PHE A 86 14.72 -14.04 -7.73
CA PHE A 86 16.05 -14.33 -7.20
C PHE A 86 16.04 -15.66 -6.45
N LYS A 87 17.21 -16.13 -6.01
CA LYS A 87 17.33 -17.37 -5.25
C LYS A 87 17.75 -17.10 -3.81
N ILE A 88 17.11 -17.78 -2.86
CA ILE A 88 17.50 -17.82 -1.45
C ILE A 88 17.86 -19.28 -1.14
N ASP A 89 19.11 -19.55 -0.76
CA ASP A 89 19.58 -20.91 -0.43
C ASP A 89 19.31 -21.97 -1.52
N GLY A 90 19.31 -21.54 -2.78
CA GLY A 90 19.01 -22.41 -3.94
C GLY A 90 17.52 -22.54 -4.27
N GLU A 91 16.63 -22.10 -3.38
CA GLU A 91 15.19 -22.01 -3.61
C GLU A 91 14.85 -20.79 -4.48
N GLN A 92 13.96 -20.96 -5.45
CA GLN A 92 13.48 -19.88 -6.31
C GLN A 92 12.44 -19.04 -5.56
N VAL A 93 12.64 -17.73 -5.54
CA VAL A 93 11.77 -16.76 -4.88
C VAL A 93 11.41 -15.65 -5.87
N TYR A 94 10.15 -15.23 -5.84
CA TYR A 94 9.62 -14.21 -6.73
C TYR A 94 9.35 -12.94 -5.93
N SER A 95 10.08 -11.87 -6.26
CA SER A 95 9.86 -10.56 -5.64
C SER A 95 8.76 -9.80 -6.35
N TYR A 96 7.75 -9.40 -5.60
CA TYR A 96 6.69 -8.52 -6.07
C TYR A 96 6.68 -7.19 -5.33
N MET A 97 6.33 -6.14 -6.06
CA MET A 97 6.06 -4.82 -5.53
C MET A 97 4.55 -4.61 -5.54
N TYR A 98 4.00 -4.33 -4.36
CA TYR A 98 2.65 -3.81 -4.21
C TYR A 98 2.71 -2.29 -4.06
N ILE A 99 2.37 -1.58 -5.14
CA ILE A 99 2.47 -0.11 -5.22
C ILE A 99 1.33 0.53 -4.42
N VAL A 100 1.70 1.27 -3.37
CA VAL A 100 0.76 1.96 -2.47
C VAL A 100 0.69 3.47 -2.74
N ASP A 101 1.77 4.05 -3.30
CA ASP A 101 1.82 5.42 -3.80
C ASP A 101 2.37 5.44 -5.23
N LYS A 102 1.45 5.54 -6.19
CA LYS A 102 1.79 5.52 -7.61
C LYS A 102 2.59 6.75 -8.05
N GLU A 103 2.33 7.92 -7.47
CA GLU A 103 3.05 9.14 -7.86
C GLU A 103 4.51 9.05 -7.43
N LYS A 104 4.74 8.68 -6.17
CA LYS A 104 6.09 8.50 -5.62
C LYS A 104 6.83 7.33 -6.28
N PHE A 105 6.14 6.24 -6.61
CA PHE A 105 6.72 5.13 -7.35
C PHE A 105 7.17 5.55 -8.76
N ASN A 106 6.38 6.36 -9.46
CA ASN A 106 6.76 6.88 -10.78
C ASN A 106 7.96 7.85 -10.69
N GLU A 107 8.05 8.66 -9.64
CA GLU A 107 9.23 9.50 -9.37
C GLU A 107 10.48 8.64 -9.17
N MET A 108 10.37 7.57 -8.36
CA MET A 108 11.43 6.59 -8.15
C MET A 108 11.89 5.96 -9.46
N GLN A 109 10.96 5.51 -10.32
CA GLN A 109 11.29 4.92 -11.62
C GLN A 109 12.03 5.91 -12.52
N LYS A 110 11.55 7.17 -12.61
CA LYS A 110 12.23 8.23 -13.38
C LYS A 110 13.64 8.52 -12.84
N TYR A 111 13.81 8.51 -11.53
CA TYR A 111 15.13 8.66 -10.91
C TYR A 111 16.06 7.51 -11.31
N MET A 112 15.60 6.26 -11.18
CA MET A 112 16.39 5.08 -11.57
C MET A 112 16.83 5.13 -13.04
N GLU A 113 15.92 5.51 -13.94
CA GLU A 113 16.20 5.68 -15.37
C GLU A 113 17.23 6.80 -15.62
N LYS A 114 17.00 7.99 -15.05
CA LYS A 114 17.88 9.16 -15.21
C LYS A 114 19.29 8.91 -14.71
N HIS A 115 19.44 8.19 -13.60
CA HIS A 115 20.72 7.92 -12.96
C HIS A 115 21.33 6.56 -13.37
N ASN A 116 20.66 5.81 -14.24
CA ASN A 116 21.04 4.46 -14.68
C ASN A 116 21.43 3.54 -13.50
N THR A 117 20.60 3.55 -12.46
CA THR A 117 20.84 2.81 -11.21
C THR A 117 19.58 2.08 -10.77
N ARG A 118 19.76 0.94 -10.10
CA ARG A 118 18.71 0.26 -9.33
C ARG A 118 18.89 0.45 -7.82
N LEU A 119 19.97 1.11 -7.42
CA LEU A 119 20.29 1.39 -6.03
C LEU A 119 19.70 2.74 -5.64
N ILE A 120 18.92 2.74 -4.56
CA ILE A 120 18.38 3.94 -3.94
C ILE A 120 19.08 4.14 -2.61
N ASN A 121 19.69 5.30 -2.43
CA ASN A 121 20.26 5.69 -1.15
C ASN A 121 19.17 6.33 -0.30
N ALA A 122 18.65 5.64 0.71
CA ALA A 122 17.57 6.16 1.57
C ALA A 122 17.97 7.41 2.39
N GLY A 123 19.26 7.73 2.49
CA GLY A 123 19.75 8.94 3.17
C GLY A 123 19.81 10.19 2.30
N ASP A 124 19.52 10.09 1.00
CA ASP A 124 19.53 11.22 0.07
C ASP A 124 18.16 11.93 0.07
N PRO A 125 18.10 13.27 0.25
CA PRO A 125 16.85 14.01 0.13
C PRO A 125 16.13 13.83 -1.22
N GLU A 126 16.84 13.58 -2.33
CA GLU A 126 16.22 13.38 -3.65
C GLU A 126 15.45 12.05 -3.75
N THR A 127 15.78 11.07 -2.91
CA THR A 127 15.19 9.72 -2.93
C THR A 127 14.24 9.45 -1.76
N GLN A 128 14.03 10.45 -0.90
CA GLN A 128 13.16 10.33 0.27
C GLN A 128 11.74 9.92 -0.13
N GLY A 129 11.21 8.87 0.49
CA GLY A 129 9.86 8.36 0.22
C GLY A 129 9.77 7.30 -0.89
N PHE A 130 10.86 7.02 -1.62
CA PHE A 130 10.83 6.06 -2.72
C PHE A 130 10.55 4.64 -2.26
N MET A 131 11.18 4.18 -1.18
CA MET A 131 10.98 2.82 -0.68
C MET A 131 9.63 2.65 0.01
N GLU A 132 9.02 3.74 0.46
CA GLU A 132 7.71 3.77 1.09
C GLU A 132 6.55 3.74 0.07
N SER A 133 6.88 3.92 -1.22
CA SER A 133 5.90 3.95 -2.32
C SER A 133 5.35 2.58 -2.70
N TYR A 134 5.97 1.50 -2.22
CA TYR A 134 5.53 0.13 -2.43
C TYR A 134 5.85 -0.74 -1.22
N GLN A 135 5.13 -1.85 -1.08
CA GLN A 135 5.41 -2.91 -0.13
C GLN A 135 5.97 -4.12 -0.86
N SER A 136 7.02 -4.74 -0.32
CA SER A 136 7.59 -5.96 -0.91
C SER A 136 6.84 -7.20 -0.43
N ILE A 137 6.46 -8.05 -1.38
CA ILE A 137 5.84 -9.35 -1.17
C ILE A 137 6.72 -10.39 -1.85
N LEU A 138 7.28 -11.30 -1.08
CA LEU A 138 8.01 -12.44 -1.60
C LEU A 138 7.06 -13.64 -1.67
N ILE A 139 7.05 -14.31 -2.81
CA ILE A 139 6.28 -15.54 -3.02
C ILE A 139 7.26 -16.66 -3.36
N PHE A 140 7.23 -17.73 -2.58
CA PHE A 140 8.03 -18.93 -2.80
C PHE A 140 7.34 -19.87 -3.79
N GLU A 141 8.09 -20.79 -4.39
CA GLU A 141 7.55 -21.78 -5.34
C GLU A 141 6.39 -22.59 -4.76
N ASP A 142 6.47 -22.94 -3.48
CA ASP A 142 5.46 -23.71 -2.75
C ASP A 142 4.24 -22.88 -2.30
N GLY A 143 4.22 -21.57 -2.58
CA GLY A 143 3.13 -20.67 -2.23
C GLY A 143 3.27 -19.98 -0.87
N ARG A 144 4.34 -20.24 -0.11
CA ARG A 144 4.64 -19.45 1.11
C ARG A 144 4.82 -17.98 0.77
N LEU A 145 4.49 -17.12 1.73
CA LEU A 145 4.63 -15.67 1.61
C LEU A 145 5.62 -15.11 2.63
N SER A 146 6.26 -14.01 2.26
CA SER A 146 6.93 -13.11 3.21
C SER A 146 6.60 -11.67 2.83
N ILE A 147 5.84 -10.99 3.68
CA ILE A 147 5.43 -9.59 3.47
C ILE A 147 6.25 -8.69 4.41
N THR A 148 6.83 -7.63 3.86
CA THR A 148 7.59 -6.66 4.66
C THR A 148 6.65 -5.60 5.25
N HIS A 149 6.79 -5.29 6.54
CA HIS A 149 6.01 -4.29 7.29
C HIS A 149 6.89 -3.18 7.85
#